data_AF-A0A5N6XHY6-F1
#
_entry.id   AF-A0A5N6XHY6-F1
#
_cell.length_a   1.000
_cell.length_b   1.000
_cell.length_c   1.000
_cell.angle_alpha   90.00
_cell.angle_beta   90.00
_cell.angle_gamma   90.00
#
_symmetry.space_group_name_H-M   'P 1'
#
loop_
_entity.id
_entity.type
_entity.pdbx_description
1 polymer ?
#
loop_
_entity_poly.entity_id
_entity_poly.type
_entity_poly.pdbx_seq_one_letter_code
_entity_poly.pdbx_strand_id
1 'polypeptide(L)'
;MSISPYMQKCIFITGHSISGFMCLTGDFVNTFEAEAETGDNPFSIPSAIMGIIAAGSQGASDFLVPKDAIGNKAASTISTITTVAVIAAKIVFSGPAQKRFGAPEGGKFKPLAVGDGRATGAIVNSILVIPALVVSGWHFYELSTKPAGATRSAAIVGEVSNLASYISRIAYAVAVNDKDPSSRQVPIGIMALSNLACAGLQAAEAIID
;
A
#
# COMPACT_ATOMS: atom_id res chain seq x y z
N MET A 1 17.71 0.98 22.84
CA MET A 1 17.10 2.20 23.39
C MET A 1 15.61 1.95 23.49
N SER A 2 15.02 1.92 24.69
CA SER A 2 13.57 1.71 24.86
C SER A 2 12.82 3.01 24.59
N ILE A 3 11.87 2.98 23.66
CA ILE A 3 11.00 4.13 23.36
C ILE A 3 10.03 4.31 24.55
N SER A 4 9.91 5.52 25.09
CA SER A 4 8.99 5.78 26.22
C SER A 4 7.53 5.56 25.82
N PRO A 5 6.62 5.21 26.75
CA PRO A 5 5.20 4.98 26.42
C PRO A 5 4.53 6.18 25.73
N TYR A 6 4.86 7.40 26.17
CA TYR A 6 4.38 8.63 25.53
C TYR A 6 4.88 8.72 24.07
N MET A 7 6.17 8.45 23.84
CA MET A 7 6.74 8.50 22.49
C MET A 7 6.18 7.39 21.59
N GLN A 8 5.91 6.20 22.13
CA GLN A 8 5.24 5.11 21.41
C GLN A 8 3.86 5.56 20.91
N LYS A 9 3.07 6.19 21.80
CA LYS A 9 1.76 6.75 21.43
C LYS A 9 1.88 7.83 20.35
N CYS A 10 2.83 8.76 20.48
CA CYS A 10 3.04 9.80 19.47
C CYS A 10 3.42 9.22 18.10
N ILE A 11 4.34 8.26 18.05
CA ILE A 11 4.76 7.61 16.80
C ILE A 11 3.57 6.94 16.13
N PHE A 12 2.82 6.14 16.89
CA PHE A 12 1.67 5.39 16.39
C PHE A 12 0.59 6.35 15.84
N ILE A 13 0.13 7.30 16.65
CA ILE A 13 -0.90 8.27 16.22
C ILE A 13 -0.44 9.02 14.97
N THR A 14 0.79 9.53 14.97
CA THR A 14 1.29 10.38 13.89
C THR A 14 1.41 9.61 12.58
N GLY A 15 2.01 8.41 12.59
CA GLY A 15 2.26 7.70 11.34
C GLY A 15 1.00 7.08 10.73
N HIS A 16 0.05 6.61 11.54
CA HIS A 16 -1.27 6.18 11.05
C HIS A 16 -2.12 7.37 10.59
N SER A 17 -2.05 8.53 11.26
CA SER A 17 -2.72 9.76 10.79
C SER A 17 -2.16 10.27 9.46
N ILE A 18 -0.83 10.27 9.29
CA ILE A 18 -0.17 10.60 8.02
C ILE A 18 -0.60 9.60 6.94
N SER A 19 -0.62 8.31 7.26
CA SER A 19 -1.05 7.27 6.30
C SER A 19 -2.48 7.51 5.85
N GLY A 20 -3.41 7.67 6.79
CA GLY A 20 -4.82 7.93 6.49
C GLY A 20 -5.02 9.21 5.67
N PHE A 21 -4.34 10.30 6.03
CA PHE A 21 -4.42 11.55 5.28
C PHE A 21 -3.88 11.41 3.85
N MET A 22 -2.74 10.73 3.66
CA MET A 22 -2.15 10.51 2.35
C MET A 22 -2.96 9.53 1.49
N CYS A 23 -3.60 8.53 2.11
CA CYS A 23 -4.59 7.69 1.42
C CYS A 23 -5.81 8.50 0.96
N LEU A 24 -6.36 9.37 1.81
CA LEU A 24 -7.54 10.18 1.45
C LEU A 24 -7.23 11.20 0.35
N THR A 25 -6.19 12.00 0.54
CA THR A 25 -5.81 13.03 -0.43
C THR A 25 -5.25 12.42 -1.72
N GLY A 26 -4.49 11.34 -1.58
CA GLY A 26 -4.01 10.54 -2.70
C GLY A 26 -5.12 9.88 -3.49
N ASP A 27 -6.30 9.62 -2.90
CA ASP A 27 -7.40 8.97 -3.61
C ASP A 27 -7.92 9.79 -4.79
N PHE A 28 -8.06 11.12 -4.62
CA PHE A 28 -8.40 12.02 -5.71
C PHE A 28 -7.35 11.97 -6.82
N VAL A 29 -6.07 12.02 -6.44
CA VAL A 29 -4.95 11.97 -7.39
C VAL A 29 -4.92 10.62 -8.13
N ASN A 30 -5.10 9.52 -7.41
CA ASN A 30 -5.10 8.16 -7.96
C ASN A 30 -6.27 7.95 -8.92
N THR A 31 -7.43 8.54 -8.64
CA THR A 31 -8.60 8.48 -9.52
C THR A 31 -8.30 9.14 -10.86
N PHE A 32 -7.83 10.38 -10.86
CA PHE A 32 -7.41 11.06 -12.10
C PHE A 32 -6.25 10.36 -12.81
N GLU A 33 -5.33 9.77 -12.03
CA GLU A 33 -4.21 9.01 -12.57
C GLU A 33 -4.69 7.76 -13.32
N ALA A 34 -5.64 7.03 -12.75
CA ALA A 34 -6.20 5.82 -13.34
C ALA A 34 -7.08 6.11 -14.56
N GLU A 35 -7.74 7.27 -14.62
CA GLU A 35 -8.52 7.70 -15.78
C GLU A 35 -7.63 8.03 -16.98
N ALA A 36 -6.47 8.63 -16.75
CA ALA A 36 -5.58 9.07 -17.83
C ALA A 36 -5.01 7.90 -18.64
N GLU A 37 -5.06 8.05 -19.96
CA GLU A 37 -4.46 7.11 -20.91
C GLU A 37 -2.94 6.96 -20.67
N THR A 38 -2.41 5.80 -21.04
CA THR A 38 -0.98 5.46 -20.89
C THR A 38 -0.08 6.45 -21.63
N GLY A 39 0.87 7.08 -20.93
CA GLY A 39 1.73 8.12 -21.48
C GLY A 39 2.35 9.01 -20.39
N ASP A 40 2.72 10.25 -20.75
CA ASP A 40 3.09 11.28 -19.76
C ASP A 40 1.84 11.74 -19.00
N ASN A 41 1.48 10.95 -17.99
CA ASN A 41 0.37 11.24 -17.08
C ASN A 41 0.86 12.17 -15.95
N PRO A 42 0.29 13.38 -15.81
CA PRO A 42 0.74 14.35 -14.80
C PRO A 42 0.49 13.90 -13.36
N PHE A 43 -0.41 12.93 -13.15
CA PHE A 43 -0.78 12.43 -11.82
C PHE A 43 0.06 11.23 -11.36
N SER A 44 0.80 10.56 -12.25
CA SER A 44 1.53 9.32 -11.88
C SER A 44 2.65 9.56 -10.87
N ILE A 45 3.42 10.65 -11.00
CA ILE A 45 4.48 10.98 -10.03
C ILE A 45 3.90 11.39 -8.67
N PRO A 46 2.95 12.35 -8.61
CA PRO A 46 2.28 12.68 -7.35
C PRO A 46 1.64 11.46 -6.66
N SER A 47 0.90 10.63 -7.41
CA SER A 47 0.29 9.39 -6.90
C SER A 47 1.34 8.45 -6.29
N ALA A 48 2.46 8.23 -6.98
CA ALA A 48 3.53 7.38 -6.49
C ALA A 48 4.16 7.93 -5.19
N ILE A 49 4.40 9.24 -5.11
CA ILE A 49 4.94 9.89 -3.90
C ILE A 49 3.99 9.71 -2.72
N MET A 50 2.70 10.01 -2.90
CA MET A 50 1.70 9.89 -1.83
C MET A 50 1.56 8.44 -1.37
N GLY A 51 1.54 7.49 -2.30
CA GLY A 51 1.51 6.07 -1.98
C GLY A 51 2.75 5.57 -1.21
N ILE A 52 3.94 6.11 -1.51
CA ILE A 52 5.17 5.81 -0.75
C ILE A 52 5.10 6.40 0.66
N ILE A 53 4.64 7.64 0.81
CA ILE A 53 4.52 8.28 2.13
C ILE A 53 3.51 7.51 2.99
N ALA A 54 2.34 7.17 2.44
CA ALA A 54 1.31 6.43 3.16
C ALA A 54 1.82 5.05 3.63
N ALA A 55 2.35 4.25 2.70
CA ALA A 55 2.88 2.93 3.02
C ALA A 55 4.08 3.00 3.98
N GLY A 56 4.95 3.99 3.80
CA GLY A 56 6.12 4.21 4.63
C GLY A 56 5.77 4.61 6.05
N SER A 57 4.80 5.52 6.25
CA SER A 57 4.41 5.99 7.57
C SER A 57 3.66 4.92 8.37
N GLN A 58 2.77 4.17 7.72
CA GLN A 58 2.12 3.00 8.33
C GLN A 58 3.16 1.94 8.69
N GLY A 59 3.93 1.46 7.72
CA GLY A 59 4.90 0.39 7.94
C GLY A 59 5.98 0.73 8.97
N ALA A 60 6.44 1.99 9.02
CA ALA A 60 7.40 2.43 10.04
C ALA A 60 6.76 2.47 11.43
N SER A 61 5.49 2.88 11.54
CA SER A 61 4.77 2.92 12.82
C SER A 61 4.53 1.51 13.36
N ASP A 62 4.05 0.61 12.51
CA ASP A 62 3.84 -0.80 12.83
C ASP A 62 5.16 -1.49 13.23
N PHE A 63 6.27 -1.12 12.59
CA PHE A 63 7.58 -1.67 12.92
C PHE A 63 8.12 -1.15 14.26
N LEU A 64 7.97 0.16 14.53
CA LEU A 64 8.53 0.80 15.72
C LEU A 64 7.65 0.60 16.97
N VAL A 65 6.33 0.54 16.79
CA VAL A 65 5.33 0.46 17.86
C VAL A 65 4.23 -0.54 17.47
N PRO A 66 4.56 -1.83 17.32
CA PRO A 66 3.59 -2.83 16.92
C PRO A 66 2.50 -2.99 17.98
N LYS A 67 1.25 -2.68 17.62
CA LYS A 67 0.09 -3.07 18.43
C LYS A 67 -0.20 -4.53 18.18
N ASP A 68 -0.05 -5.36 19.21
CA ASP A 68 -0.36 -6.78 19.16
C ASP A 68 0.28 -7.57 18.01
N ALA A 69 1.56 -7.30 17.73
CA ALA A 69 2.34 -7.85 16.61
C ALA A 69 2.13 -9.35 16.30
N ILE A 70 2.35 -9.68 15.02
CA ILE A 70 2.48 -11.05 14.53
C ILE A 70 3.55 -11.80 15.33
N GLY A 71 3.13 -12.81 16.08
CA GLY A 71 4.01 -13.65 16.89
C GLY A 71 4.77 -14.68 16.06
N ASN A 72 4.17 -15.19 14.98
CA ASN A 72 4.83 -16.14 14.11
C ASN A 72 5.95 -15.49 13.28
N LYS A 73 7.19 -15.94 13.51
CA LYS A 73 8.38 -15.42 12.82
C LYS A 73 8.34 -15.59 11.30
N ALA A 74 7.76 -16.67 10.78
CA ALA A 74 7.66 -16.89 9.34
C ALA A 74 6.66 -15.90 8.72
N ALA A 75 5.48 -15.73 9.31
CA ALA A 75 4.48 -14.76 8.86
C ALA A 75 5.02 -13.32 8.95
N SER A 76 5.70 -12.95 10.03
CA SER A 76 6.36 -11.64 10.18
C SER A 76 7.46 -11.41 9.12
N THR A 77 8.24 -12.45 8.80
CA THR A 77 9.27 -12.38 7.74
C THR A 77 8.64 -12.19 6.37
N ILE A 78 7.58 -12.94 6.05
CA ILE A 78 6.84 -12.80 4.79
C ILE A 78 6.23 -11.41 4.68
N SER A 79 5.66 -10.87 5.77
CA SER A 79 5.13 -9.51 5.84
C SER A 79 6.20 -8.49 5.42
N THR A 80 7.36 -8.57 6.07
CA THR A 80 8.50 -7.67 5.82
C THR A 80 8.97 -7.76 4.37
N ILE A 81 9.20 -8.97 3.85
CA ILE A 81 9.63 -9.19 2.47
C ILE A 81 8.59 -8.64 1.48
N THR A 82 7.31 -8.85 1.74
CA THR A 82 6.21 -8.39 0.88
C THR A 82 6.15 -6.86 0.85
N THR A 83 6.24 -6.20 2.01
CA THR A 83 6.29 -4.73 2.09
C THR A 83 7.48 -4.15 1.33
N VAL A 84 8.67 -4.72 1.50
CA VAL A 84 9.87 -4.32 0.75
C VAL A 84 9.69 -4.54 -0.75
N ALA A 85 9.13 -5.68 -1.16
CA ALA A 85 8.87 -5.99 -2.56
C ALA A 85 7.86 -5.00 -3.20
N VAL A 86 6.83 -4.59 -2.48
CA VAL A 86 5.86 -3.58 -2.94
C VAL A 86 6.55 -2.23 -3.17
N ILE A 87 7.36 -1.77 -2.22
CA ILE A 87 8.09 -0.50 -2.34
C ILE A 87 9.08 -0.58 -3.51
N ALA A 88 9.84 -1.68 -3.60
CA ALA A 88 10.80 -1.90 -4.68
C ALA A 88 10.11 -1.94 -6.05
N ALA A 89 8.97 -2.63 -6.18
CA ALA A 89 8.19 -2.67 -7.41
C ALA A 89 7.72 -1.25 -7.81
N LYS A 90 7.19 -0.46 -6.87
CA LYS A 90 6.79 0.94 -7.15
C LYS A 90 7.95 1.80 -7.67
N ILE A 91 9.17 1.59 -7.16
CA ILE A 91 10.36 2.31 -7.63
C ILE A 91 10.77 1.81 -9.02
N VAL A 92 10.91 0.50 -9.21
CA VAL A 92 11.38 -0.12 -10.46
C VAL A 92 10.45 0.19 -11.63
N PHE A 93 9.14 0.15 -11.40
CA PHE A 93 8.12 0.38 -12.42
C PHE A 93 7.69 1.85 -12.54
N SER A 94 8.34 2.77 -11.81
CA SER A 94 8.12 4.21 -11.97
C SER A 94 8.66 4.71 -13.31
N GLY A 95 7.98 5.70 -13.90
CA GLY A 95 8.39 6.33 -15.17
C GLY A 95 9.86 6.78 -15.19
N PRO A 96 10.38 7.47 -14.15
CA PRO A 96 11.80 7.85 -14.09
C PRO A 96 12.77 6.66 -14.08
N ALA A 97 12.46 5.58 -13.34
CA ALA A 97 13.31 4.39 -13.31
C ALA A 97 13.30 3.65 -14.64
N GLN A 98 12.12 3.49 -15.26
CA GLN A 98 11.98 2.88 -16.58
C GLN A 98 12.71 3.67 -17.68
N LYS A 99 12.66 5.02 -17.64
CA LYS A 99 13.45 5.90 -18.52
C LYS A 99 14.97 5.65 -18.36
N ARG A 100 15.43 5.29 -17.16
CA ARG A 100 16.85 5.00 -16.87
C ARG A 100 17.27 3.56 -17.23
N PHE A 101 16.37 2.59 -17.12
CA PHE A 101 16.62 1.21 -17.57
C PHE A 101 16.66 1.06 -19.10
N GLY A 102 16.05 1.99 -19.84
CA GLY A 102 16.02 2.01 -21.30
C GLY A 102 17.22 2.64 -22.03
N ALA A 103 18.27 3.09 -21.33
CA ALA A 103 19.42 3.77 -21.96
C ALA A 103 20.49 2.81 -22.54
N PRO A 104 21.37 3.30 -23.45
CA PRO A 104 21.50 2.99 -24.89
C PRO A 104 21.82 1.51 -25.23
N GLU A 105 21.85 1.17 -26.53
CA GLU A 105 22.15 -0.18 -27.02
C GLU A 105 23.39 -0.80 -26.34
N GLY A 106 23.18 -1.92 -25.64
CA GLY A 106 24.21 -2.61 -24.84
C GLY A 106 24.11 -2.40 -23.33
N GLY A 107 23.17 -1.58 -22.84
CA GLY A 107 22.93 -1.39 -21.41
C GLY A 107 22.54 -2.70 -20.70
N LYS A 108 23.25 -3.05 -19.61
CA LYS A 108 23.02 -4.26 -18.80
C LYS A 108 21.61 -4.37 -18.20
N PHE A 109 20.83 -3.29 -18.23
CA PHE A 109 19.49 -3.21 -17.67
C PHE A 109 18.37 -3.11 -18.71
N LYS A 110 18.68 -3.15 -20.02
CA LYS A 110 17.68 -3.15 -21.11
C LYS A 110 16.60 -4.24 -20.95
N PRO A 111 16.90 -5.46 -20.45
CA PRO A 111 15.87 -6.47 -20.19
C PRO A 111 14.82 -6.09 -19.12
N LEU A 112 15.06 -5.05 -18.30
CA LEU A 112 14.14 -4.58 -17.27
C LEU A 112 13.24 -3.42 -17.75
N ALA A 113 13.46 -2.90 -18.95
CA ALA A 113 12.63 -1.87 -19.54
C ALA A 113 11.33 -2.49 -20.08
N VAL A 114 10.18 -2.00 -19.62
CA VAL A 114 8.86 -2.45 -20.07
C VAL A 114 8.18 -1.36 -20.89
N GLY A 115 7.35 -1.77 -21.86
CA GLY A 115 6.62 -0.84 -22.73
C GLY A 115 5.62 0.04 -21.98
N ASP A 116 5.03 -0.50 -20.91
CA ASP A 116 4.19 0.24 -19.98
C ASP A 116 4.58 -0.12 -18.53
N GLY A 117 5.44 0.73 -17.95
CA GLY A 117 5.87 0.63 -16.56
C GLY A 117 4.69 0.67 -15.59
N ARG A 118 3.71 1.54 -15.84
CA ARG A 118 2.56 1.73 -14.96
C ARG A 118 1.70 0.47 -14.92
N ALA A 119 1.23 0.01 -16.08
CA ALA A 119 0.34 -1.15 -16.14
C ALA A 119 1.02 -2.43 -15.64
N THR A 120 2.29 -2.63 -16.01
CA THR A 120 3.08 -3.78 -15.54
C THR A 120 3.30 -3.72 -14.04
N GLY A 121 3.68 -2.55 -13.51
CA GLY A 121 3.89 -2.34 -12.08
C GLY A 121 2.61 -2.57 -11.27
N ALA A 122 1.46 -2.18 -11.81
CA ALA A 122 0.17 -2.42 -11.18
C ALA A 122 -0.16 -3.93 -11.10
N ILE A 123 0.12 -4.71 -12.15
CA ILE A 123 -0.05 -6.17 -12.14
C ILE A 123 0.89 -6.82 -11.11
N VAL A 124 2.17 -6.44 -11.07
CA VAL A 124 3.11 -6.97 -10.08
C VAL A 124 2.62 -6.64 -8.67
N ASN A 125 2.16 -5.41 -8.45
CA ASN A 125 1.64 -4.97 -7.16
C ASN A 125 0.36 -5.72 -6.75
N SER A 126 -0.50 -6.12 -7.70
CA SER A 126 -1.70 -6.93 -7.41
C SER A 126 -1.35 -8.38 -7.07
N ILE A 127 -0.33 -8.97 -7.72
CA ILE A 127 0.16 -10.32 -7.36
C ILE A 127 0.72 -10.34 -5.94
N LEU A 128 1.46 -9.28 -5.54
CA LEU A 128 2.00 -9.14 -4.19
C LEU A 128 0.92 -9.01 -3.10
N VAL A 129 -0.36 -8.84 -3.45
CA VAL A 129 -1.47 -8.90 -2.49
C VAL A 129 -1.66 -10.31 -1.95
N ILE A 130 -1.38 -11.36 -2.73
CA ILE A 130 -1.58 -12.75 -2.32
C ILE A 130 -0.79 -13.10 -1.04
N PRO A 131 0.55 -12.94 -1.00
CA PRO A 131 1.29 -13.20 0.23
C PRO A 131 0.90 -12.26 1.37
N ALA A 132 0.55 -11.00 1.07
CA ALA A 132 0.09 -10.04 2.08
C ALA A 132 -1.21 -10.51 2.74
N LEU A 133 -2.17 -11.01 1.94
CA LEU A 133 -3.45 -11.53 2.43
C LEU A 133 -3.27 -12.76 3.32
N VAL A 134 -2.34 -13.66 2.98
CA VAL A 134 -2.00 -14.82 3.83
C VAL A 134 -1.49 -14.36 5.19
N VAL A 135 -0.64 -13.34 5.21
CA VAL A 135 -0.12 -12.74 6.46
C VAL A 135 -1.24 -12.12 7.28
N SER A 136 -2.11 -11.30 6.68
CA SER A 136 -3.26 -10.71 7.38
C SER A 136 -4.20 -11.77 7.94
N GLY A 137 -4.49 -12.83 7.16
CA GLY A 137 -5.30 -13.96 7.62
C GLY A 137 -4.68 -14.68 8.81
N TRP A 138 -3.36 -14.88 8.79
CA TRP A 138 -2.63 -15.46 9.91
C TRP A 138 -2.66 -14.56 11.14
N HIS A 139 -2.48 -13.25 10.96
CA HIS A 139 -2.52 -12.30 12.06
C HIS A 139 -3.91 -12.23 12.69
N PHE A 140 -4.98 -12.24 11.90
CA PHE A 140 -6.35 -12.36 12.42
C PHE A 140 -6.55 -13.62 13.26
N TYR A 141 -5.99 -14.76 12.82
CA TYR A 141 -6.03 -15.99 13.61
C TYR A 141 -5.33 -15.81 14.97
N GLU A 142 -4.13 -15.24 15.00
CA GLU A 142 -3.42 -14.96 16.26
C GLU A 142 -4.24 -14.02 17.16
N LEU A 143 -4.76 -12.92 16.59
CA LEU A 143 -5.60 -11.95 17.28
C LEU A 143 -6.90 -12.58 17.82
N SER A 144 -7.45 -13.61 17.18
CA SER A 144 -8.66 -14.30 17.65
C SER A 144 -8.45 -15.03 18.98
N THR A 145 -7.20 -15.40 19.29
CA THR A 145 -6.83 -16.11 20.52
C THR A 145 -6.42 -15.18 21.67
N LYS A 146 -6.26 -13.88 21.40
CA LYS A 146 -5.87 -12.87 22.39
C LYS A 146 -7.09 -12.31 23.11
N PRO A 147 -6.96 -11.91 24.40
CA PRO A 147 -8.05 -11.26 25.13
C PRO A 147 -8.47 -9.95 24.45
N ALA A 148 -9.74 -9.57 24.61
CA ALA A 148 -10.23 -8.28 24.11
C ALA A 148 -9.52 -7.13 24.83
N GLY A 149 -9.12 -6.11 24.05
CA GLY A 149 -8.41 -4.94 24.54
C GLY A 149 -8.12 -3.98 23.40
N ALA A 150 -7.73 -2.75 23.73
CA ALA A 150 -7.50 -1.70 22.76
C ALA A 150 -6.37 -2.03 21.77
N THR A 151 -5.29 -2.67 22.22
CA THR A 151 -4.19 -3.11 21.34
C THR A 151 -4.65 -4.12 20.30
N ARG A 152 -5.48 -5.08 20.71
CA ARG A 152 -6.07 -6.09 19.83
C ARG A 152 -7.02 -5.45 18.83
N SER A 153 -7.86 -4.53 19.29
CA SER A 153 -8.80 -3.80 18.43
C SER A 153 -8.06 -2.94 17.40
N ALA A 154 -7.01 -2.22 17.79
CA ALA A 154 -6.16 -1.45 16.89
C ALA A 154 -5.55 -2.36 15.82
N ALA A 155 -4.94 -3.49 16.22
CA ALA A 155 -4.39 -4.46 15.29
C ALA A 155 -5.42 -5.05 14.32
N ILE A 156 -6.64 -5.35 14.79
CA ILE A 156 -7.74 -5.80 13.93
C ILE A 156 -8.10 -4.70 12.91
N VAL A 157 -8.24 -3.45 13.35
CA VAL A 157 -8.54 -2.33 12.46
C VAL A 157 -7.44 -2.12 11.44
N GLY A 158 -6.16 -2.23 11.84
CA GLY A 158 -5.02 -2.19 10.93
C GLY A 158 -5.06 -3.29 9.87
N GLU A 159 -5.41 -4.52 10.26
CA GLU A 159 -5.57 -5.61 9.29
C GLU A 159 -6.78 -5.42 8.36
N VAL A 160 -7.91 -4.88 8.84
CA VAL A 160 -9.03 -4.53 7.97
C VAL A 160 -8.65 -3.38 7.01
N SER A 161 -7.85 -2.43 7.48
CA SER A 161 -7.29 -1.35 6.65
C SER A 161 -6.41 -1.91 5.52
N ASN A 162 -5.58 -2.90 5.83
CA ASN A 162 -4.80 -3.64 4.84
C ASN A 162 -5.70 -4.32 3.80
N LEU A 163 -6.80 -4.98 4.21
CA LEU A 163 -7.76 -5.58 3.28
C LEU A 163 -8.36 -4.54 2.32
N ALA A 164 -8.73 -3.36 2.82
CA ALA A 164 -9.23 -2.28 1.97
C ALA A 164 -8.16 -1.83 0.95
N SER A 165 -6.92 -1.67 1.40
CA SER A 165 -5.77 -1.37 0.52
C SER A 165 -5.55 -2.44 -0.54
N TYR A 166 -5.73 -3.72 -0.21
CA TYR A 166 -5.59 -4.84 -1.16
C TYR A 166 -6.63 -4.78 -2.27
N ILE A 167 -7.89 -4.51 -1.93
CA ILE A 167 -8.96 -4.33 -2.91
C ILE A 167 -8.62 -3.16 -3.84
N SER A 168 -8.20 -2.02 -3.27
CA SER A 168 -7.77 -0.85 -4.05
C SER A 168 -6.65 -1.19 -5.04
N ARG A 169 -5.61 -1.92 -4.61
CA ARG A 169 -4.48 -2.30 -5.46
C ARG A 169 -4.90 -3.20 -6.63
N ILE A 170 -5.80 -4.15 -6.39
CA ILE A 170 -6.34 -5.04 -7.44
C ILE A 170 -7.20 -4.22 -8.40
N ALA A 171 -8.11 -3.39 -7.87
CA ALA A 171 -8.99 -2.55 -8.67
C ALA A 171 -8.19 -1.57 -9.55
N TYR A 172 -7.15 -0.95 -9.00
CA TYR A 172 -6.22 -0.11 -9.76
C TYR A 172 -5.56 -0.88 -10.91
N ALA A 173 -5.08 -2.11 -10.66
CA ALA A 173 -4.47 -2.92 -11.69
C ALA A 173 -5.45 -3.26 -12.83
N VAL A 174 -6.72 -3.51 -12.52
CA VAL A 174 -7.76 -3.68 -13.54
C VAL A 174 -7.99 -2.36 -14.30
N ALA A 175 -8.14 -1.24 -13.59
CA ALA A 175 -8.42 0.07 -14.19
C ALA A 175 -7.35 0.50 -15.21
N VAL A 176 -6.07 0.43 -14.85
CA VAL A 176 -4.98 0.89 -15.75
C VAL A 176 -4.69 -0.07 -16.90
N ASN A 177 -5.21 -1.31 -16.85
CA ASN A 177 -5.09 -2.30 -17.92
C ASN A 177 -6.35 -2.42 -18.78
N ASP A 178 -7.49 -1.88 -18.34
CA ASP A 178 -8.72 -1.84 -19.12
C ASP A 178 -8.65 -0.74 -20.18
N LYS A 179 -8.81 -1.13 -21.44
CA LYS A 179 -8.75 -0.21 -22.59
C LYS A 179 -10.10 0.42 -22.91
N ASP A 180 -11.21 -0.13 -22.44
CA ASP A 180 -12.53 0.47 -22.65
C ASP A 180 -12.78 1.54 -21.58
N PRO A 181 -12.96 2.82 -21.97
CA PRO A 181 -13.22 3.91 -21.03
C PRO A 181 -14.49 3.71 -20.19
N SER A 182 -15.50 3.00 -20.72
CA SER A 182 -16.78 2.83 -20.03
C SER A 182 -16.68 1.81 -18.90
N SER A 183 -16.09 0.63 -19.17
CA SER A 183 -15.89 -0.40 -18.16
C SER A 183 -14.83 -0.02 -17.13
N ARG A 184 -13.82 0.78 -17.51
CA ARG A 184 -12.76 1.27 -16.60
C ARG A 184 -13.30 2.05 -15.39
N GLN A 185 -14.45 2.71 -15.52
CA GLN A 185 -15.03 3.49 -14.42
C GLN A 185 -15.44 2.64 -13.21
N VAL A 186 -15.83 1.38 -13.44
CA VAL A 186 -16.20 0.45 -12.35
C VAL A 186 -15.02 0.14 -11.42
N PRO A 187 -13.85 -0.35 -11.90
CA PRO A 187 -12.70 -0.58 -11.04
C PRO A 187 -12.14 0.72 -10.46
N ILE A 188 -12.22 1.86 -11.14
CA ILE A 188 -11.83 3.16 -10.56
C ILE A 188 -12.72 3.49 -9.35
N GLY A 189 -14.03 3.31 -9.46
CA GLY A 189 -14.96 3.52 -8.34
C GLY A 189 -14.68 2.58 -7.16
N ILE A 190 -14.38 1.29 -7.43
CA ILE A 190 -14.01 0.32 -6.39
C ILE A 190 -12.71 0.74 -5.70
N MET A 191 -11.71 1.16 -6.47
CA MET A 191 -10.44 1.66 -5.95
C MET A 191 -10.67 2.85 -5.02
N ALA A 192 -11.45 3.83 -5.46
CA ALA A 192 -11.72 5.05 -4.69
C ALA A 192 -12.41 4.75 -3.35
N LEU A 193 -13.50 3.97 -3.38
CA LEU A 193 -14.21 3.57 -2.16
C LEU A 193 -13.32 2.78 -1.21
N SER A 194 -12.43 1.94 -1.75
CA SER A 194 -11.50 1.14 -0.96
C SER A 194 -10.39 1.99 -0.32
N ASN A 195 -9.87 2.98 -1.04
CA ASN A 195 -8.92 3.95 -0.48
C ASN A 195 -9.55 4.81 0.61
N LEU A 196 -10.80 5.25 0.40
CA LEU A 196 -11.56 5.99 1.42
C LEU A 196 -11.76 5.15 2.69
N ALA A 197 -12.14 3.87 2.54
CA ALA A 197 -12.26 2.95 3.67
C ALA A 197 -10.91 2.76 4.38
N CYS A 198 -9.82 2.53 3.63
CA CYS A 198 -8.47 2.44 4.17
C CYS A 198 -8.11 3.70 4.98
N ALA A 199 -8.34 4.89 4.43
CA ALA A 199 -8.07 6.15 5.09
C ALA A 199 -8.84 6.30 6.41
N GLY A 200 -10.13 5.98 6.40
CA GLY A 200 -10.98 6.02 7.59
C GLY A 200 -10.53 5.01 8.66
N LEU A 201 -10.12 3.81 8.26
CA LEU A 201 -9.62 2.78 9.17
C LEU A 201 -8.25 3.15 9.77
N GLN A 202 -7.34 3.73 8.99
CA GLN A 202 -6.07 4.27 9.50
C GLN A 202 -6.31 5.39 10.53
N ALA A 203 -7.26 6.28 10.27
CA ALA A 203 -7.65 7.31 11.22
C ALA A 203 -8.27 6.72 12.49
N ALA A 204 -9.12 5.69 12.36
CA ALA A 204 -9.72 5.00 13.50
C ALA A 204 -8.65 4.28 14.34
N GLU A 205 -7.73 3.56 13.71
CA GLU A 205 -6.60 2.88 14.36
C GLU A 205 -5.76 3.86 15.18
N ALA A 206 -5.45 5.03 14.63
CA ALA A 206 -4.71 6.08 15.34
C ALA A 206 -5.40 6.57 16.62
N ILE A 207 -6.73 6.45 16.74
CA ILE A 207 -7.49 6.97 17.88
C ILE A 207 -7.81 5.87 18.90
N ILE A 208 -7.72 4.60 18.51
CA ILE A 208 -7.88 3.46 19.42
C ILE A 208 -6.65 3.39 20.33
N ASP A 209 -6.83 3.81 21.59
CA ASP A 209 -5.86 3.70 22.68
C ASP A 209 -6.44 2.90 23.86
#